data_AF-D2B9N0-F1
#
_entry.id   AF-D2B9N0-F1
#
_cell.length_a   1.000
_cell.length_b   1.000
_cell.length_c   1.000
_cell.angle_alpha   90.00
_cell.angle_beta   90.00
_cell.angle_gamma   90.00
#
_symmetry.space_group_name_H-M   'P 1'
#
loop_
_entity.id
_entity.type
_entity.pdbx_description
1 polymer ?
#
loop_
_entity_poly.entity_id
_entity_poly.type
_entity_poly.pdbx_seq_one_letter_code
_entity_poly.pdbx_strand_id
1 'polypeptide(L)'
;MLLDEFVTSVRGGGTLALRDPRTTPVWHNLSGLPGFPNGVTDVATSVIFEGVLPYLHVAVQSASGDIARTRCLVGLPVPVMGGYFAPGTPLGPPAYPANCTAFVNNTPTF
;
A
#
# COMPACT_ATOMS: atom_id res chain seq x y z
N MET A 1 10.53 -12.78 -8.83
CA MET A 1 9.11 -12.57 -9.18
C MET A 1 8.39 -11.99 -7.98
N LEU A 2 7.41 -11.11 -8.18
CA LEU A 2 6.58 -10.51 -7.13
C LEU A 2 5.34 -11.38 -6.86
N LEU A 3 5.54 -12.68 -6.67
CA LEU A 3 4.45 -13.68 -6.56
C LEU A 3 3.83 -13.74 -5.15
N ASP A 4 4.14 -12.77 -4.31
CA ASP A 4 3.71 -12.75 -2.92
C ASP A 4 2.33 -12.12 -2.78
N GLU A 5 1.45 -12.79 -2.05
CA GLU A 5 0.09 -12.34 -1.78
C GLU A 5 0.11 -11.16 -0.80
N PHE A 6 -0.32 -10.00 -1.30
CA PHE A 6 -0.64 -8.85 -0.46
C PHE A 6 -2.07 -8.99 0.05
N VAL A 7 -2.26 -8.80 1.36
CA VAL A 7 -3.59 -8.81 1.97
C VAL A 7 -3.85 -7.45 2.59
N THR A 8 -4.98 -6.85 2.25
CA THR A 8 -5.47 -5.65 2.94
C THR A 8 -6.70 -5.94 3.78
N SER A 9 -6.78 -5.30 4.94
CA SER A 9 -7.92 -5.44 5.83
C SER A 9 -8.22 -4.09 6.48
N VAL A 10 -9.48 -3.68 6.40
CA VAL A 10 -10.03 -2.64 7.27
C VAL A 10 -10.32 -3.27 8.63
N ARG A 11 -9.78 -2.69 9.69
CA ARG A 11 -9.90 -3.18 11.07
C ARG A 11 -10.92 -2.33 11.83
N GLY A 12 -11.24 -2.77 13.06
CA GLY A 12 -12.08 -2.00 13.97
C GLY A 12 -11.55 -0.57 14.15
N GLY A 13 -12.46 0.40 14.17
CA GLY A 13 -12.13 1.83 14.24
C GLY A 13 -11.73 2.47 12.91
N GLY A 14 -11.90 1.77 11.77
CA GLY A 14 -11.65 2.32 10.44
C GLY A 14 -10.16 2.43 10.08
N THR A 15 -9.31 1.60 10.70
CA THR A 15 -7.88 1.57 10.40
C THR A 15 -7.56 0.59 9.28
N LEU A 16 -6.58 0.91 8.45
CA LEU A 16 -6.13 0.10 7.33
C LEU A 16 -4.85 -0.67 7.69
N ALA A 17 -4.93 -2.00 7.60
CA ALA A 17 -3.79 -2.90 7.70
C ALA A 17 -3.40 -3.47 6.33
N LEU A 18 -2.10 -3.45 6.02
CA LEU A 18 -1.49 -4.10 4.86
C LEU A 18 -0.57 -5.22 5.33
N ARG A 19 -0.75 -6.42 4.78
CA ARG A 19 0.18 -7.54 4.95
C ARG A 19 1.13 -7.64 3.77
N ASP A 20 2.42 -7.64 4.05
CA ASP A 20 3.47 -8.03 3.10
C ASP A 20 4.35 -9.10 3.76
N PRO A 21 4.24 -10.38 3.34
CA PRO A 21 4.95 -11.49 3.99
C PRO A 21 6.48 -11.39 3.90
N ARG A 22 7.01 -10.51 3.05
CA ARG A 22 8.46 -10.34 2.84
C ARG A 22 9.10 -9.34 3.81
N THR A 23 8.31 -8.75 4.69
CA THR A 23 8.74 -7.67 5.59
C THR A 23 8.63 -8.07 7.06
N THR A 24 9.32 -7.36 7.95
CA THR A 24 9.23 -7.56 9.41
C THR A 24 9.03 -6.20 10.08
N PRO A 25 7.90 -5.97 10.79
CA PRO A 25 6.75 -6.87 10.96
C PRO A 25 6.04 -7.16 9.63
N VAL A 26 5.23 -8.22 9.56
CA VAL A 26 4.51 -8.61 8.33
C VAL A 26 3.23 -7.77 8.09
N TRP A 27 2.65 -7.20 9.15
CA TRP A 27 1.45 -6.36 9.09
C TRP A 27 1.83 -4.91 9.39
N HIS A 28 1.35 -4.00 8.55
CA HIS A 28 1.67 -2.57 8.60
C HIS A 28 0.39 -1.75 8.67
N ASN A 29 0.39 -0.73 9.53
CA ASN A 29 -0.71 0.22 9.62
C ASN A 29 -0.47 1.38 8.64
N LEU A 30 -1.38 1.56 7.67
CA LEU A 30 -1.30 2.65 6.70
C LEU A 30 -2.15 3.87 7.08
N SER A 31 -2.95 3.77 8.15
CA SER A 31 -3.89 4.82 8.58
C SER A 31 -3.20 6.11 9.05
N GLY A 32 -1.90 6.04 9.37
CA GLY A 32 -1.10 7.19 9.76
C GLY A 32 -0.60 8.03 8.57
N LEU A 33 -0.85 7.59 7.34
CA LEU A 33 -0.47 8.35 6.14
C LEU A 33 -1.31 9.63 6.04
N PRO A 34 -0.72 10.77 5.63
CA PRO A 34 -1.46 12.01 5.42
C PRO A 34 -2.61 11.80 4.43
N GLY A 35 -3.76 12.44 4.71
CA GLY A 35 -4.95 12.36 3.86
C GLY A 35 -5.77 11.07 4.01
N PHE A 36 -5.41 10.16 4.92
CA PHE A 36 -6.22 8.98 5.21
C PHE A 36 -7.60 9.42 5.74
N PRO A 37 -8.71 8.98 5.11
CA PRO A 37 -10.04 9.43 5.49
C PRO A 37 -10.51 8.79 6.79
N ASN A 38 -11.40 9.49 7.51
CA ASN A 38 -12.04 8.94 8.71
C ASN A 38 -13.12 7.94 8.32
N GLY A 39 -13.34 6.93 9.17
CA GLY A 39 -14.46 6.00 9.00
C GLY A 39 -14.35 5.12 7.75
N VAL A 40 -13.13 4.71 7.37
CA VAL A 40 -12.92 3.72 6.31
C VAL A 40 -13.67 2.43 6.64
N THR A 41 -14.41 1.92 5.67
CA THR A 41 -15.19 0.68 5.76
C THR A 41 -14.76 -0.35 4.73
N ASP A 42 -14.18 0.07 3.61
CA ASP A 42 -13.76 -0.82 2.54
C ASP A 42 -12.39 -0.46 1.97
N VAL A 43 -11.73 -1.47 1.38
CA VAL A 43 -10.42 -1.33 0.76
C VAL A 43 -10.31 -2.20 -0.49
N ALA A 44 -9.81 -1.61 -1.58
CA ALA A 44 -9.45 -2.30 -2.79
C ALA A 44 -7.95 -2.12 -3.07
N THR A 45 -7.30 -3.18 -3.56
CA THR A 45 -5.88 -3.13 -3.91
C THR A 45 -5.58 -3.75 -5.26
N SER A 46 -4.54 -3.22 -5.91
CA SER A 46 -4.00 -3.77 -7.15
C SER A 46 -2.51 -3.48 -7.27
N VAL A 47 -1.74 -4.46 -7.72
CA VAL A 47 -0.33 -4.24 -8.08
C VAL A 47 -0.25 -3.77 -9.53
N ILE A 48 0.40 -2.63 -9.77
CA ILE A 48 0.62 -2.05 -11.09
C ILE A 48 2.11 -1.78 -11.25
N PHE A 49 2.64 -2.10 -12.43
CA PHE A 49 4.02 -1.77 -12.78
C PHE A 49 4.07 -0.41 -13.48
N GLU A 50 4.76 0.55 -12.86
CA GLU A 50 5.10 1.82 -13.49
C GLU A 50 6.55 1.71 -14.01
N GLY A 51 6.69 1.34 -15.28
CA GLY A 51 7.98 0.92 -15.84
C GLY A 51 8.42 -0.42 -15.22
N VAL A 52 9.61 -0.45 -14.63
CA VAL A 52 10.15 -1.64 -13.94
C VAL A 52 9.81 -1.67 -12.44
N LEU A 53 9.10 -0.67 -11.93
CA LEU A 53 8.82 -0.54 -10.50
C LEU A 53 7.41 -1.03 -10.18
N PRO A 54 7.25 -2.01 -9.27
CA PRO A 54 5.96 -2.47 -8.79
C PRO A 54 5.42 -1.53 -7.71
N TYR A 55 4.20 -1.02 -7.93
CA TYR A 55 3.45 -0.25 -6.96
C TYR A 55 2.20 -1.01 -6.54
N LEU A 56 1.96 -1.09 -5.24
CA LEU A 56 0.66 -1.47 -4.71
C LEU A 56 -0.18 -0.21 -4.61
N HIS A 57 -1.22 -0.14 -5.44
CA HIS A 57 -2.22 0.89 -5.32
C HIS A 57 -3.28 0.45 -4.33
N VAL A 58 -3.59 1.33 -3.39
CA VAL A 58 -4.56 1.09 -2.34
C VAL A 58 -5.61 2.18 -2.42
N ALA A 59 -6.85 1.79 -2.64
CA ALA A 59 -8.01 2.66 -2.56
C ALA A 59 -8.82 2.29 -1.32
N VAL A 60 -9.24 3.27 -0.55
CA VAL A 60 -10.14 3.10 0.58
C VAL A 60 -11.42 3.85 0.35
N GLN A 61 -12.52 3.31 0.87
CA GLN A 61 -13.81 3.98 0.90
C GLN A 61 -14.26 4.20 2.34
N SER A 62 -14.66 5.42 2.67
CA SER A 62 -15.30 5.74 3.95
C SER A 62 -16.80 5.43 3.94
N ALA A 63 -17.38 5.34 5.13
CA ALA A 63 -18.83 5.24 5.31
C ALA A 63 -19.60 6.45 4.73
N SER A 64 -18.96 7.63 4.64
CA SER A 64 -19.53 8.82 3.98
C SER A 64 -19.45 8.78 2.45
N GLY A 65 -18.80 7.76 1.87
CA GLY A 65 -18.62 7.62 0.44
C GLY A 65 -17.35 8.27 -0.10
N ASP A 66 -16.47 8.82 0.75
CA ASP A 66 -15.20 9.37 0.32
C ASP A 66 -14.30 8.25 -0.19
N ILE A 67 -13.69 8.45 -1.36
CA ILE A 67 -12.73 7.53 -1.94
C ILE A 67 -11.37 8.21 -1.90
N ALA A 68 -10.41 7.60 -1.22
CA ALA A 68 -9.03 8.08 -1.20
C ALA A 68 -8.07 7.01 -1.69
N ARG A 69 -7.03 7.41 -2.42
CA ARG A 69 -6.03 6.49 -2.98
C ARG A 69 -4.63 6.86 -2.54
N THR A 70 -3.83 5.84 -2.19
CA THR A 70 -2.38 5.92 -2.07
C THR A 70 -1.71 4.89 -2.99
N ARG A 71 -0.39 5.02 -3.18
CA ARG A 71 0.44 3.99 -3.80
C ARG A 71 1.68 3.76 -2.96
N CYS A 72 2.09 2.50 -2.83
CA CYS A 72 3.30 2.11 -2.11
C CYS A 72 4.28 1.43 -3.06
N LEU A 73 5.55 1.83 -3.04
CA LEU A 73 6.59 1.13 -3.79
C LEU A 73 6.91 -0.19 -3.08
N VAL A 74 6.52 -1.31 -3.67
CA VAL A 74 6.58 -2.64 -3.03
C VAL A 74 7.80 -3.46 -3.41
N GLY A 75 8.73 -2.86 -4.15
CA GLY A 75 10.04 -3.43 -4.38
C GLY A 75 10.94 -2.62 -5.30
N LEU A 76 12.25 -2.80 -5.15
CA LEU A 76 13.26 -2.31 -6.09
C LEU A 76 13.89 -3.49 -6.84
N PRO A 77 14.09 -3.39 -8.17
CA PRO A 77 14.55 -4.52 -8.96
C PRO A 77 15.94 -4.98 -8.55
N VAL A 78 16.16 -6.30 -8.51
CA VAL A 78 17.48 -6.89 -8.24
C VAL A 78 18.26 -7.00 -9.57
N PRO A 79 19.37 -6.25 -9.76
CA PRO A 79 19.99 -6.08 -11.08
C PRO A 79 20.53 -7.35 -11.75
N VAL A 80 20.84 -8.40 -10.97
CA VAL A 80 21.58 -9.59 -11.46
C VAL A 80 20.79 -10.89 -11.35
N MET A 81 19.92 -11.00 -10.34
CA MET A 81 19.23 -12.25 -9.98
C MET A 81 17.75 -12.27 -10.42
N GLY A 82 17.23 -11.15 -10.91
CA GLY A 82 15.80 -10.95 -11.12
C GLY A 82 15.02 -10.87 -9.80
N GLY A 83 13.77 -10.39 -9.87
CA GLY A 83 12.94 -10.16 -8.69
C GLY A 83 13.16 -8.79 -8.03
N TYR A 84 12.76 -8.66 -6.76
CA TYR A 84 12.67 -7.36 -6.08
C TYR A 84 13.17 -7.44 -4.63
N PHE A 85 13.94 -6.44 -4.21
CA PHE A 85 14.22 -6.17 -2.80
C PHE A 85 12.95 -5.64 -2.13
N ALA A 86 12.53 -6.29 -1.04
CA ALA A 86 11.33 -5.92 -0.31
C ALA A 86 11.52 -4.61 0.49
N PRO A 87 10.42 -3.90 0.81
CA PRO A 87 10.46 -2.73 1.68
C PRO A 87 11.16 -3.00 3.02
N GLY A 88 12.00 -2.06 3.46
CA GLY A 88 12.76 -2.14 4.72
C GLY A 88 14.02 -3.01 4.67
N THR A 89 14.34 -3.63 3.53
CA THR A 89 15.64 -4.27 3.32
C THR A 89 16.72 -3.24 2.96
N PRO A 90 18.03 -3.49 3.19
CA PRO A 90 19.08 -2.49 2.98
C PRO A 90 19.15 -1.86 1.58
N LEU A 91 18.76 -2.61 0.53
CA LEU A 91 18.73 -2.15 -0.86
C LEU A 91 17.30 -2.05 -1.40
N GLY A 92 16.30 -2.21 -0.54
CA GLY A 92 14.90 -2.07 -0.88
C GLY A 92 14.40 -0.64 -0.72
N PRO A 93 13.12 -0.39 -1.07
CA PRO A 93 12.48 0.87 -0.72
C PRO A 93 12.37 1.00 0.82
N PRO A 94 12.04 2.21 1.33
CA PRO A 94 11.78 2.41 2.76
C PRO A 94 10.76 1.41 3.33
N ALA A 95 10.80 1.14 4.63
CA ALA A 95 9.78 0.28 5.26
C ALA A 95 8.39 0.95 5.22
N TYR A 96 7.32 0.14 5.21
CA TYR A 96 5.97 0.69 5.35
C TYR A 96 5.81 1.41 6.70
N PRO A 97 4.97 2.46 6.76
CA PRO A 97 4.25 3.09 5.64
C PRO A 97 5.08 4.13 4.85
N ALA A 98 6.36 4.32 5.14
CA ALA A 98 7.17 5.40 4.59
C ALA A 98 7.48 5.27 3.08
N ASN A 99 7.28 4.09 2.49
CA ASN A 99 7.34 3.86 1.03
C ASN A 99 6.01 4.16 0.30
N CYS A 100 5.00 4.65 1.01
CA CYS A 100 3.73 5.03 0.43
C CYS A 100 3.62 6.55 0.23
N THR A 101 2.83 6.98 -0.76
CA THR A 101 2.44 8.38 -0.90
C THR A 101 1.39 8.75 0.15
N ALA A 102 1.12 10.05 0.30
CA ALA A 102 -0.11 10.50 0.93
C ALA A 102 -1.34 9.92 0.20
N PHE A 103 -2.45 9.81 0.93
CA PHE A 103 -3.75 9.54 0.33
C PHE A 103 -4.25 10.81 -0.37
N VAL A 104 -4.71 10.64 -1.60
CA VAL A 104 -5.31 11.67 -2.44
C VAL A 104 -6.79 11.39 -2.56
N ASN A 105 -7.61 12.43 -2.39
CA ASN A 105 -9.06 12.34 -2.57
C ASN A 105 -9.38 12.12 -4.06
N ASN A 106 -10.05 11.02 -4.33
CA ASN A 106 -10.50 10.56 -5.64
C ASN A 106 -12.03 10.32 -5.66
N THR A 107 -12.77 10.92 -4.72
CA THR A 107 -14.24 10.85 -4.68
C THR A 107 -14.82 11.42 -5.98
N PRO A 108 -15.69 10.67 -6.69
CA PRO A 108 -16.41 11.19 -7.86
C PRO A 108 -17.29 12.40 -7.52
N THR A 109 -17.46 13.32 -8.47
CA THR A 109 -18.19 14.59 -8.25
C THR A 109 -19.59 14.64 -8.88
N PHE A 110 -20.14 13.50 -9.29
CA PHE A 110 -21.40 13.41 -10.05
C PHE A 110 -22.52 12.73 -9.27
#